data_AF-A0A848EUW0-F1
#
_entry.id   AF-A0A848EUW0-F1
#
_cell.length_a   1.000
_cell.length_b   1.000
_cell.length_c   1.000
_cell.angle_alpha   90.00
_cell.angle_beta   90.00
_cell.angle_gamma   90.00
#
_symmetry.space_group_name_H-M   'P 1'
#
loop_
_entity.id
_entity.type
_entity.pdbx_description
1 polymer ?
#
loop_
_entity_poly.entity_id
_entity_poly.type
_entity_poly.pdbx_seq_one_letter_code
_entity_poly.pdbx_strand_id
1 'polypeptide(L)'
;MKYILYVLSFFCLLIGGGAWFFYNHPVGVIGVILSLYSLYRLERQPHVLSLKWPGSKGKGASRDQAAFEKAVSDFNRMEAERRGLTDSDLCRTVANMQHIARNFLYYLQQYPERIGLAEHFIDYYQDRAVFMVRKYKKLSATGLKTDKVVQTQQKLKTLLSQLDQAYEEQFTQVLEAELVTIDGETTVMAQNLSAQGLYTPDAVRRKKPSSLKGSLAQWKQKAADRFDAYTDGTFSSITPELRHKINEERLITAVLAFFLGSFGIHYFYLKRPVRGVIYALFCWTLIPGFLGLREGIRYFSMTTDEFYYADYLHKYGA
;
A
#
# COMPACT_ATOMS: atom_id res chain seq x y z
N MET A 1 0.90 -0.11 23.42
CA MET A 1 0.06 -1.31 23.58
C MET A 1 0.49 -2.50 22.71
N LYS A 2 0.80 -2.34 21.41
CA LYS A 2 1.27 -3.46 20.55
C LYS A 2 2.50 -4.19 21.11
N TYR A 3 3.49 -3.45 21.62
CA TYR A 3 4.70 -4.01 22.23
C TYR A 3 4.43 -4.88 23.48
N ILE A 4 3.40 -4.56 24.27
CA ILE A 4 3.06 -5.31 25.49
C ILE A 4 2.49 -6.69 25.14
N LEU A 5 1.71 -6.78 24.06
CA LEU A 5 1.21 -8.06 23.55
C LEU A 5 2.31 -8.93 22.92
N TYR A 6 3.30 -8.32 22.27
CA TYR A 6 4.49 -9.05 21.80
C TYR A 6 5.32 -9.60 22.96
N VAL A 7 5.50 -8.81 24.02
CA VAL A 7 6.19 -9.25 25.26
C VAL A 7 5.39 -10.36 25.96
N LEU A 8 4.06 -10.28 26.00
CA LEU A 8 3.20 -11.33 26.56
C LEU A 8 3.26 -12.63 25.74
N SER A 9 3.21 -12.53 24.41
CA SER A 9 3.39 -13.68 23.50
C SER A 9 4.76 -14.32 23.67
N PHE A 10 5.79 -13.51 23.89
CA PHE A 10 7.16 -13.93 24.17
C PHE A 10 7.29 -14.68 25.50
N PHE A 11 6.67 -14.19 26.59
CA PHE A 11 6.64 -14.91 27.88
C PHE A 11 5.85 -16.22 27.79
N CYS A 12 4.71 -16.25 27.09
CA CYS A 12 3.95 -17.49 26.86
C CYS A 12 4.76 -18.53 26.06
N LEU A 13 5.57 -18.09 25.10
CA LEU A 13 6.42 -19.00 24.31
C LEU A 13 7.67 -19.45 25.08
N LEU A 14 8.28 -18.58 25.89
CA LEU A 14 9.39 -18.97 26.78
C LEU A 14 8.94 -19.97 27.84
N ILE A 15 7.77 -19.74 28.43
CA ILE A 15 7.17 -20.67 29.40
C ILE A 15 6.75 -21.97 28.69
N GLY A 16 6.17 -21.91 27.50
CA GLY A 16 5.79 -23.10 26.72
C GLY A 16 6.97 -23.92 26.20
N GLY A 17 8.00 -23.25 25.67
CA GLY A 17 9.23 -23.87 25.17
C GLY A 17 10.12 -24.40 26.30
N GLY A 18 10.22 -23.67 27.41
CA GLY A 18 10.89 -24.13 28.62
C GLY A 18 10.16 -25.30 29.29
N ALA A 19 8.82 -25.25 29.35
CA ALA A 19 8.01 -26.36 29.85
C ALA A 19 8.08 -27.61 28.96
N TRP A 20 8.37 -27.49 27.67
CA TRP A 20 8.58 -28.64 26.78
C TRP A 20 9.87 -29.41 27.11
N PHE A 21 10.86 -28.75 27.72
CA PHE A 21 12.12 -29.35 28.16
C PHE A 21 12.07 -29.85 29.62
N PHE A 22 11.26 -29.22 30.49
CA PHE A 22 11.26 -29.52 31.94
C PHE A 22 9.96 -30.16 32.48
N TYR A 23 8.84 -30.10 31.76
CA TYR A 23 7.53 -30.63 32.21
C TYR A 23 6.77 -31.37 31.09
N ASN A 24 5.71 -32.09 31.47
CA ASN A 24 4.94 -32.95 30.58
C ASN A 24 4.48 -32.24 29.28
N HIS A 25 4.68 -32.89 28.13
CA HIS A 25 4.48 -32.38 26.76
C HIS A 25 3.20 -31.55 26.45
N PRO A 26 2.00 -31.76 27.04
CA PRO A 26 0.81 -30.99 26.67
C PRO A 26 0.90 -29.49 26.97
N VAL A 27 1.65 -29.07 28.00
CA VAL A 27 1.72 -27.65 28.40
C VAL A 27 2.50 -26.81 27.37
N GLY A 28 3.54 -27.39 26.78
CA GLY A 28 4.32 -26.72 25.72
C GLY A 28 3.53 -26.53 24.43
N VAL A 29 2.69 -27.51 24.06
CA VAL A 29 1.82 -27.42 22.87
C VAL A 29 0.79 -26.30 23.01
N ILE A 30 0.21 -26.13 24.19
CA ILE A 30 -0.75 -25.04 24.46
C ILE A 30 -0.07 -23.66 24.35
N GLY A 31 1.16 -23.52 24.87
CA GLY A 31 1.94 -22.28 24.75
C GLY A 31 2.29 -21.92 23.30
N VAL A 32 2.65 -22.92 22.49
CA VAL A 32 2.92 -22.73 21.04
C VAL A 32 1.63 -22.37 20.29
N ILE A 33 0.51 -23.04 20.56
CA ILE A 33 -0.79 -22.74 19.93
C ILE A 33 -1.27 -21.33 20.32
N LEU A 34 -1.13 -20.92 21.59
CA LEU A 34 -1.49 -19.57 22.03
C LEU A 34 -0.61 -18.48 21.42
N SER A 35 0.67 -18.77 21.20
CA SER A 35 1.59 -17.87 20.51
C SER A 35 1.27 -17.76 19.02
N LEU A 36 1.01 -18.87 18.34
CA LEU A 36 0.57 -18.91 16.94
C LEU A 36 -0.79 -18.21 16.77
N TYR A 37 -1.72 -18.39 17.70
CA TYR A 37 -3.01 -17.70 17.72
C TYR A 37 -2.85 -16.20 17.96
N SER A 38 -1.97 -15.80 18.88
CA SER A 38 -1.68 -14.39 19.15
C SER A 38 -1.00 -13.71 17.95
N LEU A 39 -0.06 -14.39 17.28
CA LEU A 39 0.53 -13.95 16.02
C LEU A 39 -0.52 -13.82 14.91
N TYR A 40 -1.34 -14.84 14.69
CA TYR A 40 -2.42 -14.83 13.71
C TYR A 40 -3.39 -13.65 13.94
N ARG A 41 -3.73 -13.38 15.20
CA ARG A 41 -4.61 -12.27 15.61
C ARG A 41 -3.94 -10.90 15.39
N LEU A 42 -2.62 -10.81 15.51
CA LEU A 42 -1.86 -9.57 15.38
C LEU A 42 -1.52 -9.23 13.92
N GLU A 43 -1.32 -10.25 13.07
CA GLU A 43 -1.14 -10.14 11.61
C GLU A 43 -2.44 -9.76 10.89
N ARG A 44 -3.60 -10.10 11.48
CA ARG A 44 -4.91 -9.59 11.03
C ARG A 44 -5.11 -8.08 11.25
N GLN A 45 -4.19 -7.37 11.91
CA GLN A 45 -4.30 -5.92 12.04
C GLN A 45 -4.10 -5.22 10.67
N PRO A 46 -4.83 -4.12 10.41
CA PRO A 46 -4.72 -3.39 9.15
C PRO A 46 -3.29 -2.89 8.95
N HIS A 47 -2.74 -3.06 7.74
CA HIS A 47 -1.58 -2.27 7.33
C HIS A 47 -2.09 -0.84 7.18
N VAL A 48 -1.79 -0.03 8.18
CA VAL A 48 -2.20 1.38 8.23
C VAL A 48 -1.20 2.14 7.37
N LEU A 49 -1.68 2.78 6.32
CA LEU A 49 -0.91 3.78 5.58
C LEU A 49 -0.54 4.89 6.57
N SER A 50 0.75 4.99 6.89
CA SER A 50 1.29 5.99 7.81
C SER A 50 2.13 7.01 7.05
N LEU A 51 1.48 7.88 6.28
CA LEU A 51 2.13 9.02 5.65
C LEU A 51 2.25 10.15 6.67
N LYS A 52 3.42 10.79 6.71
CA LYS A 52 3.68 11.93 7.60
C LYS A 52 3.61 13.22 6.81
N TRP A 53 3.10 14.26 7.46
CA TRP A 53 3.13 15.62 6.94
C TRP A 53 4.57 16.08 6.64
N PRO A 54 4.87 16.56 5.42
CA PRO A 54 6.22 16.97 5.04
C PRO A 54 6.44 18.49 4.99
N GLY A 55 5.39 19.32 5.13
CA GLY A 55 5.48 20.78 4.98
C GLY A 55 5.92 21.57 6.23
N SER A 56 6.29 22.84 6.03
CA SER A 56 6.73 23.77 7.09
C SER A 56 5.56 24.30 7.95
N LYS A 57 5.81 24.65 9.22
CA LYS A 57 4.79 25.15 10.18
C LYS A 57 4.41 26.61 9.90
N GLY A 58 3.45 26.83 9.01
CA GLY A 58 2.76 28.12 8.80
C GLY A 58 1.25 28.08 9.13
N LYS A 59 0.57 29.23 9.19
CA LYS A 59 -0.89 29.29 9.45
C LYS A 59 -1.72 28.49 8.44
N GLY A 60 -1.39 28.56 7.13
CA GLY A 60 -2.02 27.73 6.09
C GLY A 60 -1.65 26.24 6.18
N ALA A 61 -0.41 25.95 6.59
CA ALA A 61 0.07 24.59 6.76
C ALA A 61 -0.70 23.81 7.84
N SER A 62 -1.28 24.48 8.83
CA SER A 62 -2.12 23.80 9.84
C SER A 62 -3.42 23.22 9.26
N ARG A 63 -4.03 23.90 8.28
CA ARG A 63 -5.26 23.45 7.62
C ARG A 63 -4.96 22.30 6.65
N ASP A 64 -3.92 22.47 5.83
CA ASP A 64 -3.52 21.46 4.84
C ASP A 64 -2.96 20.20 5.52
N GLN A 65 -2.25 20.36 6.65
CA GLN A 65 -1.85 19.26 7.51
C GLN A 65 -3.06 18.48 8.03
N ALA A 66 -4.06 19.17 8.58
CA ALA A 66 -5.27 18.53 9.09
C ALA A 66 -6.04 17.81 7.98
N ALA A 67 -6.15 18.42 6.79
CA ALA A 67 -6.76 17.81 5.62
C ALA A 67 -6.01 16.54 5.17
N PHE A 68 -4.68 16.59 5.09
CA PHE A 68 -3.87 15.44 4.71
C PHE A 68 -3.96 14.30 5.73
N GLU A 69 -3.86 14.61 7.02
CA GLU A 69 -4.00 13.62 8.10
C GLU A 69 -5.40 12.98 8.10
N LYS A 70 -6.45 13.78 7.87
CA LYS A 70 -7.81 13.29 7.68
C LYS A 70 -7.89 12.33 6.49
N ALA A 71 -7.30 12.71 5.35
CA ALA A 71 -7.34 11.91 4.13
C ALA A 71 -6.65 10.54 4.31
N VAL A 72 -5.51 10.51 5.02
CA VAL A 72 -4.81 9.29 5.42
C VAL A 72 -5.66 8.47 6.40
N SER A 73 -6.34 9.11 7.35
CA SER A 73 -7.27 8.42 8.26
C SER A 73 -8.45 7.78 7.52
N ASP A 74 -9.07 8.50 6.58
CA ASP A 74 -10.24 7.99 5.82
C ASP A 74 -9.84 6.88 4.85
N PHE A 75 -8.65 6.96 4.24
CA PHE A 75 -8.02 5.84 3.53
C PHE A 75 -7.94 4.59 4.41
N ASN A 76 -7.35 4.71 5.60
CA ASN A 76 -7.17 3.58 6.50
C ASN A 76 -8.50 2.98 6.98
N ARG A 77 -9.53 3.83 7.18
CA ARG A 77 -10.89 3.39 7.49
C ARG A 77 -11.49 2.58 6.34
N MET A 78 -11.33 3.03 5.10
CA MET A 78 -11.85 2.34 3.92
C MET A 78 -11.18 0.97 3.72
N GLU A 79 -9.85 0.87 3.86
CA GLU A 79 -9.13 -0.40 3.80
C GLU A 79 -9.60 -1.40 4.88
N ALA A 80 -9.86 -0.91 6.09
CA ALA A 80 -10.41 -1.74 7.16
C ALA A 80 -11.81 -2.28 6.80
N GLU A 81 -12.65 -1.46 6.16
CA GLU A 81 -13.97 -1.89 5.72
C GLU A 81 -13.92 -2.89 4.56
N ARG A 82 -12.98 -2.69 3.62
CA ARG A 82 -12.79 -3.52 2.42
C ARG A 82 -12.55 -4.99 2.76
N ARG A 83 -11.73 -5.28 3.78
CA ARG A 83 -11.41 -6.66 4.21
C ARG A 83 -12.63 -7.48 4.66
N GLY A 84 -13.73 -6.82 5.02
CA GLY A 84 -14.96 -7.47 5.43
C GLY A 84 -16.01 -7.57 4.32
N LEU A 85 -15.66 -7.31 3.07
CA LEU A 85 -16.57 -7.44 1.92
C LEU A 85 -16.58 -8.88 1.41
N THR A 86 -17.80 -9.42 1.22
CA THR A 86 -18.02 -10.76 0.65
C THR A 86 -18.25 -10.72 -0.86
N ASP A 87 -18.80 -9.62 -1.38
CA ASP A 87 -19.05 -9.41 -2.81
C ASP A 87 -17.72 -9.12 -3.53
N SER A 88 -17.35 -10.01 -4.46
CA SER A 88 -16.11 -9.91 -5.21
C SER A 88 -16.04 -8.63 -6.03
N ASP A 89 -17.07 -8.28 -6.77
CA ASP A 89 -17.05 -7.12 -7.67
C ASP A 89 -16.98 -5.80 -6.90
N LEU A 90 -17.68 -5.72 -5.76
CA LEU A 90 -17.59 -4.54 -4.91
C LEU A 90 -16.22 -4.45 -4.24
N CYS A 91 -15.67 -5.57 -3.77
CA CYS A 91 -14.33 -5.60 -3.19
C CYS A 91 -13.30 -5.08 -4.20
N ARG A 92 -13.44 -5.48 -5.47
CA ARG A 92 -12.64 -5.02 -6.61
C ARG A 92 -12.73 -3.51 -6.83
N THR A 93 -13.94 -2.95 -6.93
CA THR A 93 -14.14 -1.49 -7.07
C THR A 93 -13.53 -0.72 -5.91
N VAL A 94 -13.80 -1.14 -4.66
CA VAL A 94 -13.26 -0.48 -3.48
C VAL A 94 -11.75 -0.57 -3.44
N ALA A 95 -11.18 -1.69 -3.89
CA ALA A 95 -9.76 -1.79 -4.06
C ALA A 95 -9.28 -0.72 -5.05
N ASN A 96 -9.78 -0.66 -6.29
CA ASN A 96 -9.41 0.37 -7.28
C ASN A 96 -9.34 1.78 -6.70
N MET A 97 -10.38 2.19 -5.97
CA MET A 97 -10.44 3.47 -5.27
C MET A 97 -9.30 3.67 -4.27
N GLN A 98 -8.95 2.64 -3.49
CA GLN A 98 -7.81 2.68 -2.57
C GLN A 98 -6.47 2.75 -3.31
N HIS A 99 -6.32 2.16 -4.49
CA HIS A 99 -5.07 2.33 -5.24
C HIS A 99 -4.88 3.78 -5.69
N ILE A 100 -5.92 4.35 -6.30
CA ILE A 100 -5.91 5.75 -6.76
C ILE A 100 -5.66 6.68 -5.57
N ALA A 101 -6.40 6.47 -4.46
CA ALA A 101 -6.23 7.27 -3.25
C ALA A 101 -4.81 7.18 -2.68
N ARG A 102 -4.20 6.00 -2.64
CA ARG A 102 -2.83 5.82 -2.15
C ARG A 102 -1.84 6.63 -2.97
N ASN A 103 -1.90 6.53 -4.29
CA ASN A 103 -0.99 7.25 -5.18
C ASN A 103 -1.21 8.75 -5.09
N PHE A 104 -2.48 9.18 -5.01
CA PHE A 104 -2.83 10.57 -4.84
C PHE A 104 -2.28 11.12 -3.52
N LEU A 105 -2.40 10.38 -2.41
CA LEU A 105 -1.83 10.78 -1.12
C LEU A 105 -0.29 10.82 -1.14
N TYR A 106 0.39 9.91 -1.85
CA TYR A 106 1.84 10.01 -2.04
C TYR A 106 2.24 11.26 -2.82
N TYR A 107 1.51 11.58 -3.89
CA TYR A 107 1.75 12.79 -4.67
C TYR A 107 1.54 14.05 -3.81
N LEU A 108 0.45 14.12 -3.05
CA LEU A 108 0.19 15.23 -2.12
C LEU A 108 1.23 15.34 -1.00
N GLN A 109 1.88 14.23 -0.62
CA GLN A 109 3.01 14.26 0.30
C GLN A 109 4.24 14.91 -0.36
N GLN A 110 4.51 14.63 -1.63
CA GLN A 110 5.65 15.23 -2.33
C GLN A 110 5.42 16.71 -2.66
N TYR A 111 4.17 17.10 -2.89
CA TYR A 111 3.76 18.45 -3.29
C TYR A 111 2.67 19.02 -2.36
N PRO A 112 3.00 19.42 -1.10
CA PRO A 112 2.00 19.84 -0.11
C PRO A 112 1.18 21.07 -0.51
N GLU A 113 1.74 21.94 -1.33
CA GLU A 113 1.06 23.12 -1.87
C GLU A 113 -0.15 22.78 -2.76
N ARG A 114 -0.26 21.53 -3.21
CA ARG A 114 -1.36 21.04 -4.06
C ARG A 114 -2.52 20.45 -3.27
N ILE A 115 -2.40 20.34 -1.94
CA ILE A 115 -3.46 19.77 -1.09
C ILE A 115 -4.76 20.57 -1.19
N GLY A 116 -4.67 21.89 -1.35
CA GLY A 116 -5.85 22.73 -1.58
C GLY A 116 -6.64 22.38 -2.85
N LEU A 117 -5.98 21.82 -3.88
CA LEU A 117 -6.66 21.36 -5.10
C LEU A 117 -7.36 20.01 -4.93
N ALA A 118 -7.00 19.26 -3.88
CA ALA A 118 -7.55 17.95 -3.57
C ALA A 118 -8.68 17.99 -2.51
N GLU A 119 -9.16 19.17 -2.11
CA GLU A 119 -10.15 19.32 -1.04
C GLU A 119 -11.41 18.46 -1.25
N HIS A 120 -11.96 18.46 -2.47
CA HIS A 120 -13.16 17.65 -2.74
C HIS A 120 -12.93 16.14 -2.60
N PHE A 121 -11.74 15.67 -2.96
CA PHE A 121 -11.35 14.28 -2.73
C PHE A 121 -11.27 13.96 -1.23
N ILE A 122 -10.60 14.83 -0.46
CA ILE A 122 -10.34 14.66 0.97
C ILE A 122 -11.63 14.75 1.80
N ASP A 123 -12.44 15.78 1.57
CA ASP A 123 -13.55 16.13 2.44
C ASP A 123 -14.84 15.42 2.07
N TYR A 124 -15.02 15.10 0.78
CA TYR A 124 -16.28 14.53 0.30
C TYR A 124 -16.10 13.11 -0.24
N TYR A 125 -15.22 12.87 -1.19
CA TYR A 125 -15.18 11.57 -1.87
C TYR A 125 -14.73 10.43 -0.96
N GLN A 126 -13.66 10.61 -0.17
CA GLN A 126 -13.18 9.59 0.76
C GLN A 126 -14.20 9.23 1.85
N ASP A 127 -14.82 10.23 2.48
CA ASP A 127 -15.83 10.00 3.52
C ASP A 127 -17.07 9.28 2.96
N ARG A 128 -17.55 9.72 1.78
CA ARG A 128 -18.72 9.11 1.13
C ARG A 128 -18.48 7.68 0.71
N ALA A 129 -17.28 7.36 0.21
CA ALA A 129 -16.92 6.01 -0.15
C ALA A 129 -16.96 5.08 1.07
N VAL A 130 -16.34 5.49 2.20
CA VAL A 130 -16.39 4.75 3.48
C VAL A 130 -17.83 4.54 3.94
N PHE A 131 -18.65 5.58 3.90
CA PHE A 131 -20.06 5.51 4.29
C PHE A 131 -20.83 4.49 3.43
N MET A 132 -20.67 4.52 2.11
CA MET A 132 -21.38 3.62 1.19
C MET A 132 -20.99 2.16 1.40
N VAL A 133 -19.69 1.87 1.54
CA VAL A 133 -19.19 0.51 1.82
C VAL A 133 -19.75 -0.02 3.15
N ARG A 134 -19.76 0.81 4.19
CA ARG A 134 -20.35 0.44 5.49
C ARG A 134 -21.84 0.14 5.38
N LYS A 135 -22.60 0.96 4.65
CA LYS A 135 -24.04 0.74 4.46
C LYS A 135 -24.31 -0.52 3.67
N TYR A 136 -23.54 -0.79 2.61
CA TYR A 136 -23.62 -2.03 1.87
C TYR A 136 -23.38 -3.24 2.78
N LYS A 137 -22.28 -3.24 3.54
CA LYS A 137 -21.95 -4.33 4.48
C LYS A 137 -23.06 -4.58 5.50
N LYS A 138 -23.64 -3.52 6.06
CA LYS A 138 -24.77 -3.64 7.00
C LYS A 138 -25.97 -4.32 6.35
N LEU A 139 -26.31 -3.95 5.11
CA LEU A 139 -27.39 -4.59 4.36
C LEU A 139 -27.08 -6.04 4.01
N SER A 140 -25.83 -6.37 3.68
CA SER A 140 -25.42 -7.76 3.40
C SER A 140 -25.46 -8.62 4.66
N ALA A 141 -25.09 -8.06 5.82
CA ALA A 141 -25.09 -8.77 7.10
C ALA A 141 -26.50 -9.13 7.60
N THR A 142 -27.56 -8.40 7.19
CA THR A 142 -28.93 -8.76 7.58
C THR A 142 -29.45 -10.01 6.87
N GLY A 143 -28.82 -10.45 5.77
CA GLY A 143 -29.24 -11.62 4.99
C GLY A 143 -30.60 -11.47 4.29
N LEU A 144 -31.21 -10.29 4.34
CA LEU A 144 -32.53 -10.01 3.77
C LEU A 144 -32.42 -9.84 2.25
N LYS A 145 -33.09 -10.72 1.49
CA LYS A 145 -33.13 -10.68 0.02
C LYS A 145 -34.41 -10.04 -0.53
N THR A 146 -34.93 -9.02 0.14
CA THR A 146 -36.11 -8.29 -0.38
C THR A 146 -35.69 -7.40 -1.55
N ASP A 147 -36.61 -7.16 -2.50
CA ASP A 147 -36.32 -6.36 -3.69
C ASP A 147 -35.75 -4.97 -3.35
N LYS A 148 -36.27 -4.34 -2.30
CA LYS A 148 -35.79 -3.04 -1.82
C LYS A 148 -34.33 -3.09 -1.32
N VAL A 149 -33.94 -4.17 -0.63
CA VAL A 149 -32.56 -4.33 -0.13
C VAL A 149 -31.61 -4.59 -1.29
N VAL A 150 -31.98 -5.48 -2.21
CA VAL A 150 -31.19 -5.78 -3.42
C VAL A 150 -31.01 -4.55 -4.30
N GLN A 151 -32.07 -3.79 -4.55
CA GLN A 151 -31.99 -2.54 -5.30
C GLN A 151 -31.11 -1.49 -4.62
N THR A 152 -31.19 -1.37 -3.29
CA THR A 152 -30.34 -0.44 -2.54
C THR A 152 -28.87 -0.86 -2.59
N GLN A 153 -28.59 -2.15 -2.45
CA GLN A 153 -27.23 -2.70 -2.61
C GLN A 153 -26.68 -2.42 -4.01
N GLN A 154 -27.46 -2.65 -5.06
CA GLN A 154 -27.05 -2.37 -6.43
C GLN A 154 -26.79 -0.88 -6.66
N LYS A 155 -27.66 -0.01 -6.12
CA LYS A 155 -27.47 1.44 -6.19
C LYS A 155 -26.17 1.87 -5.50
N LEU A 156 -25.85 1.30 -4.34
CA LEU A 156 -24.58 1.56 -3.66
C LEU A 156 -23.37 1.09 -4.49
N LYS A 157 -23.44 -0.08 -5.13
CA LYS A 157 -22.38 -0.57 -6.04
C LYS A 157 -22.19 0.40 -7.22
N THR A 158 -23.26 0.83 -7.86
CA THR A 158 -23.20 1.79 -8.97
C THR A 158 -22.62 3.13 -8.54
N LEU A 159 -23.05 3.68 -7.40
CA LEU A 159 -22.52 4.94 -6.89
C LEU A 159 -21.03 4.84 -6.52
N LEU A 160 -20.59 3.72 -5.96
CA LEU A 160 -19.17 3.48 -5.67
C LEU A 160 -18.34 3.38 -6.96
N SER A 161 -18.88 2.74 -8.00
CA SER A 161 -18.27 2.73 -9.34
C SER A 161 -18.16 4.13 -9.95
N GLN A 162 -19.14 5.00 -9.73
CA GLN A 162 -19.06 6.41 -10.16
C GLN A 162 -18.06 7.22 -9.33
N LEU A 163 -17.98 6.98 -8.02
CA LEU A 163 -16.98 7.61 -7.16
C LEU A 163 -15.56 7.20 -7.54
N ASP A 164 -15.34 5.95 -7.93
CA ASP A 164 -14.05 5.47 -8.46
C ASP A 164 -13.58 6.32 -9.66
N GLN A 165 -14.49 6.61 -10.59
CA GLN A 165 -14.21 7.52 -11.71
C GLN A 165 -13.92 8.94 -11.25
N ALA A 166 -14.66 9.45 -10.26
CA ALA A 166 -14.46 10.79 -9.73
C ALA A 166 -13.10 10.94 -8.99
N TYR A 167 -12.61 9.88 -8.34
CA TYR A 167 -11.26 9.86 -7.75
C TYR A 167 -10.19 10.04 -8.83
N GLU A 168 -10.32 9.30 -9.92
CA GLU A 168 -9.39 9.34 -11.05
C GLU A 168 -9.37 10.73 -11.71
N GLU A 169 -10.54 11.31 -11.94
CA GLU A 169 -10.68 12.64 -12.53
C GLU A 169 -10.06 13.73 -11.65
N GLN A 170 -10.32 13.70 -10.33
CA GLN A 170 -9.70 14.66 -9.41
C GLN A 170 -8.19 14.52 -9.37
N PHE A 171 -7.67 13.29 -9.32
CA PHE A 171 -6.22 13.09 -9.32
C PHE A 171 -5.59 13.62 -10.62
N THR A 172 -6.24 13.37 -11.76
CA THR A 172 -5.80 13.87 -13.07
C THR A 172 -5.75 15.40 -13.11
N GLN A 173 -6.78 16.07 -12.60
CA GLN A 173 -6.83 17.54 -12.56
C GLN A 173 -5.68 18.12 -11.74
N VAL A 174 -5.33 17.49 -10.63
CA VAL A 174 -4.19 17.92 -9.79
C VAL A 174 -2.84 17.69 -10.50
N LEU A 175 -2.71 16.62 -11.27
CA LEU A 175 -1.50 16.33 -12.06
C LEU A 175 -1.35 17.24 -13.29
N GLU A 176 -2.43 17.58 -13.97
CA GLU A 176 -2.42 18.40 -15.19
C GLU A 176 -1.76 19.77 -14.94
N ALA A 177 -1.92 20.33 -13.75
CA ALA A 177 -1.25 21.56 -13.34
C ALA A 177 0.30 21.47 -13.38
N GLU A 178 0.88 20.30 -13.12
CA GLU A 178 2.34 20.06 -13.22
C GLU A 178 2.75 19.78 -14.67
N LEU A 179 1.97 18.96 -15.39
CA LEU A 179 2.26 18.59 -16.77
C LEU A 179 2.28 19.79 -17.72
N VAL A 180 1.40 20.79 -17.52
CA VAL A 180 1.42 22.05 -18.30
C VAL A 180 2.72 22.83 -18.06
N THR A 181 3.22 22.83 -16.82
CA THR A 181 4.47 23.52 -16.47
C THR A 181 5.66 22.83 -17.14
N ILE A 182 5.72 21.50 -17.07
CA ILE A 182 6.76 20.68 -17.70
C ILE A 182 6.72 20.82 -19.23
N ASP A 183 5.53 20.85 -19.85
CA ASP A 183 5.38 21.05 -21.31
C ASP A 183 5.92 22.42 -21.74
N GLY A 184 5.67 23.46 -20.94
CA GLY A 184 6.26 24.79 -21.13
C GLY A 184 7.79 24.77 -21.03
N GLU A 185 8.33 24.18 -19.97
CA GLU A 185 9.78 24.11 -19.73
C GLU A 185 10.51 23.27 -20.80
N THR A 186 9.96 22.13 -21.18
CA THR A 186 10.53 21.26 -22.22
C THR A 186 10.43 21.90 -23.60
N THR A 187 9.38 22.66 -23.90
CA THR A 187 9.26 23.47 -25.12
C THR A 187 10.34 24.54 -25.17
N VAL A 188 10.55 25.28 -24.07
CA VAL A 188 11.61 26.29 -23.98
C VAL A 188 13.00 25.64 -24.08
N MET A 189 13.21 24.50 -23.46
CA MET A 189 14.47 23.74 -23.54
C MET A 189 14.73 23.27 -24.97
N ALA A 190 13.72 22.73 -25.67
CA ALA A 190 13.81 22.32 -27.07
C ALA A 190 14.11 23.53 -27.97
N GLN A 191 13.49 24.68 -27.73
CA GLN A 191 13.79 25.93 -28.45
C GLN A 191 15.24 26.36 -28.23
N ASN A 192 15.72 26.38 -26.99
CA ASN A 192 17.09 26.78 -26.66
C ASN A 192 18.13 25.81 -27.27
N LEU A 193 17.90 24.50 -27.18
CA LEU A 193 18.77 23.50 -27.81
C LEU A 193 18.74 23.58 -29.33
N SER A 194 17.60 23.91 -29.94
CA SER A 194 17.49 24.12 -31.39
C SER A 194 18.24 25.37 -31.84
N ALA A 195 18.20 26.45 -31.05
CA ALA A 195 18.96 27.67 -31.29
C ALA A 195 20.48 27.44 -31.21
N GLN A 196 20.91 26.47 -30.40
CA GLN A 196 22.30 26.04 -30.28
C GLN A 196 22.70 24.99 -31.34
N GLY A 197 21.80 24.58 -32.23
CA GLY A 197 22.05 23.54 -33.23
C GLY A 197 22.19 22.13 -32.66
N LEU A 198 21.87 21.93 -31.37
CA LEU A 198 21.99 20.67 -30.64
C LEU A 198 20.71 19.82 -30.70
N TYR A 199 19.63 20.34 -31.27
CA TYR A 199 18.33 19.68 -31.33
C TYR A 199 17.67 19.85 -32.71
N THR A 200 17.47 18.74 -33.41
CA THR A 200 16.70 18.66 -34.65
C THR A 200 15.30 18.11 -34.37
N PRO A 201 14.22 18.87 -34.68
CA PRO A 201 12.84 18.49 -34.33
C PRO A 201 12.29 17.26 -35.07
N ASP A 202 13.03 16.69 -36.02
CA ASP A 202 12.55 15.63 -36.91
C ASP A 202 12.49 14.23 -36.26
N ALA A 203 13.09 14.02 -35.08
CA ALA A 203 13.01 12.73 -34.38
C ALA A 203 11.71 12.54 -33.54
N VAL A 204 10.97 13.61 -33.24
CA VAL A 204 9.76 13.57 -32.38
C VAL A 204 8.49 13.99 -33.13
N ARG A 205 8.59 14.22 -34.43
CA ARG A 205 7.44 14.60 -35.25
C ARG A 205 6.53 13.39 -35.50
N ARG A 206 5.56 13.22 -34.59
CA ARG A 206 4.26 12.51 -34.68
C ARG A 206 4.01 11.49 -33.56
N LYS A 207 4.01 11.96 -32.31
CA LYS A 207 2.84 11.74 -31.47
C LYS A 207 2.46 13.09 -30.89
N LYS A 208 1.43 13.74 -31.47
CA LYS A 208 0.63 14.70 -30.70
C LYS A 208 0.37 14.03 -29.35
N PRO A 209 0.55 14.68 -28.19
CA PRO A 209 0.08 14.11 -26.94
C PRO A 209 -1.39 13.80 -27.18
N SER A 210 -1.72 12.52 -27.31
CA SER A 210 -3.11 12.08 -27.34
C SER A 210 -3.73 12.76 -26.14
N SER A 211 -4.88 13.43 -26.31
CA SER A 211 -5.54 14.12 -25.20
C SER A 211 -5.40 13.28 -23.94
N LEU A 212 -4.95 13.86 -22.82
CA LEU A 212 -4.67 13.10 -21.58
C LEU A 212 -5.85 12.17 -21.25
N LYS A 213 -7.06 12.67 -21.52
CA LYS A 213 -8.33 11.93 -21.52
C LYS A 213 -8.32 10.62 -22.32
N GLY A 214 -7.75 10.59 -23.52
CA GLY A 214 -7.59 9.40 -24.36
C GLY A 214 -6.51 8.43 -23.87
N SER A 215 -5.37 8.91 -23.37
CA SER A 215 -4.33 8.05 -22.77
C SER A 215 -4.82 7.40 -21.48
N LEU A 216 -5.58 8.15 -20.69
CA LEU A 216 -6.17 7.72 -19.42
C LEU A 216 -7.38 6.81 -19.66
N ALA A 217 -8.20 7.05 -20.70
CA ALA A 217 -9.23 6.11 -21.14
C ALA A 217 -8.63 4.78 -21.64
N GLN A 218 -7.51 4.81 -22.35
CA GLN A 218 -6.78 3.61 -22.76
C GLN A 218 -6.18 2.87 -21.56
N TRP A 219 -5.63 3.60 -20.58
CA TRP A 219 -5.18 3.02 -19.30
C TRP A 219 -6.34 2.36 -18.55
N LYS A 220 -7.48 3.04 -18.44
CA LYS A 220 -8.71 2.54 -17.80
C LYS A 220 -9.22 1.26 -18.45
N GLN A 221 -9.25 1.21 -19.78
CA GLN A 221 -9.65 0.01 -20.53
C GLN A 221 -8.66 -1.15 -20.29
N LYS A 222 -7.35 -0.85 -20.29
CA LYS A 222 -6.29 -1.83 -20.08
C LYS A 222 -6.14 -2.27 -18.61
N ALA A 223 -6.56 -1.45 -17.65
CA ALA A 223 -6.59 -1.76 -16.22
C ALA A 223 -7.85 -2.56 -15.83
N ALA A 224 -9.00 -2.28 -16.46
CA ALA A 224 -10.25 -3.01 -16.24
C ALA A 224 -10.16 -4.47 -16.72
N ASP A 225 -9.51 -4.72 -17.86
CA ASP A 225 -9.33 -6.07 -18.42
C ASP A 225 -8.28 -6.91 -17.66
N ARG A 226 -7.48 -6.27 -16.81
CA ARG A 226 -6.31 -6.87 -16.16
C ARG A 226 -6.55 -6.98 -14.67
N PHE A 227 -7.58 -7.76 -14.31
CA PHE A 227 -8.00 -7.91 -12.93
C PHE A 227 -6.84 -8.32 -11.98
N ASP A 228 -5.83 -9.02 -12.50
CA ASP A 228 -4.61 -9.42 -11.78
C ASP A 228 -3.60 -8.27 -11.56
N ALA A 229 -3.74 -7.14 -12.26
CA ALA A 229 -2.94 -5.92 -12.06
C ALA A 229 -3.19 -5.27 -10.70
N TYR A 230 -4.30 -5.62 -10.05
CA TYR A 230 -4.67 -5.13 -8.73
C TYR A 230 -4.00 -5.94 -7.61
N THR A 231 -3.67 -7.20 -7.87
CA THR A 231 -2.71 -7.98 -7.06
C THR A 231 -1.26 -7.57 -7.34
N ASP A 232 -1.00 -6.87 -8.46
CA ASP A 232 0.34 -6.52 -8.94
C ASP A 232 0.65 -5.01 -9.01
N GLY A 233 -0.04 -4.12 -8.27
CA GLY A 233 0.46 -2.77 -7.98
C GLY A 233 0.88 -1.91 -9.19
N THR A 234 0.07 -1.83 -10.23
CA THR A 234 0.49 -1.27 -11.54
C THR A 234 0.34 0.27 -11.67
N PHE A 235 0.73 1.00 -10.62
CA PHE A 235 1.26 2.37 -10.73
C PHE A 235 2.49 2.51 -9.83
N SER A 236 3.28 1.44 -9.79
CA SER A 236 4.64 1.50 -9.30
C SER A 236 5.49 2.16 -10.38
N SER A 237 6.43 3.04 -10.02
CA SER A 237 7.48 3.59 -10.90
C SER A 237 8.44 2.51 -11.46
N ILE A 238 8.04 1.25 -11.37
CA ILE A 238 8.81 0.03 -11.57
C ILE A 238 8.36 -0.57 -12.91
N THR A 239 9.27 -0.62 -13.88
CA THR A 239 9.04 -1.28 -15.17
C THR A 239 8.64 -2.76 -14.95
N PRO A 240 7.85 -3.38 -15.85
CA PRO A 240 7.47 -4.79 -15.72
C PRO A 240 8.69 -5.72 -15.58
N GLU A 241 9.80 -5.37 -16.21
CA GLU A 241 11.08 -6.08 -16.06
C GLU A 241 11.66 -5.95 -14.64
N LEU A 242 11.65 -4.74 -14.07
CA LEU A 242 12.13 -4.50 -12.71
C LEU A 242 11.21 -5.15 -11.66
N ARG A 243 9.90 -5.24 -11.93
CA ARG A 243 8.93 -5.90 -11.04
C ARG A 243 9.24 -7.37 -10.84
N HIS A 244 9.53 -8.10 -11.92
CA HIS A 244 9.89 -9.51 -11.83
C HIS A 244 11.08 -9.70 -10.89
N LYS A 245 12.13 -8.90 -11.09
CA LYS A 245 13.34 -8.90 -10.27
C LYS A 245 13.06 -8.59 -8.80
N ILE A 246 12.18 -7.62 -8.52
CA ILE A 246 11.80 -7.27 -7.14
C ILE A 246 10.99 -8.38 -6.48
N ASN A 247 10.09 -9.03 -7.23
CA ASN A 247 9.28 -10.11 -6.70
C ASN A 247 10.12 -11.35 -6.38
N GLU A 248 11.11 -11.67 -7.23
CA GLU A 248 12.12 -12.70 -6.95
C GLU A 248 12.90 -12.37 -5.67
N GLU A 249 13.41 -11.14 -5.55
CA GLU A 249 14.14 -10.65 -4.38
C GLU A 249 13.32 -10.71 -3.10
N ARG A 250 12.03 -10.35 -3.17
CA ARG A 250 11.07 -10.47 -2.09
C ARG A 250 10.87 -11.91 -1.65
N LEU A 251 10.70 -12.82 -2.61
CA LEU A 251 10.47 -14.24 -2.35
C LEU A 251 11.73 -14.90 -1.76
N ILE A 252 12.91 -14.60 -2.31
CA ILE A 252 14.20 -15.03 -1.74
C ILE A 252 14.31 -14.53 -0.31
N THR A 253 14.05 -13.25 -0.05
CA THR A 253 14.10 -12.67 1.30
C THR A 253 13.11 -13.35 2.25
N ALA A 254 11.89 -13.65 1.79
CA ALA A 254 10.88 -14.35 2.57
C ALA A 254 11.31 -15.78 2.93
N VAL A 255 11.84 -16.54 1.97
CA VAL A 255 12.34 -17.91 2.18
C VAL A 255 13.55 -17.91 3.10
N LEU A 256 14.49 -16.97 2.92
CA LEU A 256 15.65 -16.80 3.80
C LEU A 256 15.22 -16.45 5.23
N ALA A 257 14.24 -15.56 5.40
CA ALA A 257 13.73 -15.21 6.73
C ALA A 257 13.02 -16.40 7.38
N PHE A 258 12.27 -17.20 6.60
CA PHE A 258 11.54 -18.36 7.12
C PHE A 258 12.46 -19.50 7.58
N PHE A 259 13.46 -19.88 6.77
CA PHE A 259 14.34 -21.01 7.07
C PHE A 259 15.61 -20.62 7.82
N LEU A 260 16.19 -19.46 7.50
CA LEU A 260 17.48 -18.99 7.99
C LEU A 260 17.35 -17.74 8.88
N GLY A 261 16.13 -17.41 9.31
CA GLY A 261 15.84 -16.26 10.15
C GLY A 261 16.52 -16.30 11.52
N SER A 262 16.73 -17.50 12.08
CA SER A 262 17.46 -17.71 13.34
C SER A 262 18.89 -17.16 13.32
N PHE A 263 19.49 -17.07 12.13
CA PHE A 263 20.85 -16.54 11.93
C PHE A 263 20.84 -15.11 11.39
N GLY A 264 19.66 -14.54 11.06
CA GLY A 264 19.54 -13.19 10.50
C GLY A 264 20.03 -13.04 9.05
N ILE A 265 20.15 -14.15 8.30
CA ILE A 265 20.78 -14.16 6.97
C ILE A 265 20.02 -13.31 5.96
N HIS A 266 18.70 -13.21 6.07
CA HIS A 266 17.87 -12.33 5.23
C HIS A 266 18.21 -10.83 5.42
N TYR A 267 18.67 -10.40 6.60
CA TYR A 267 19.13 -9.02 6.80
C TYR A 267 20.48 -8.73 6.15
N PHE A 268 21.38 -9.72 6.13
CA PHE A 268 22.62 -9.63 5.36
C PHE A 268 22.32 -9.57 3.86
N TYR A 269 21.36 -10.36 3.40
CA TYR A 269 20.88 -10.33 2.01
C TYR A 269 20.29 -8.96 1.60
N LEU A 270 19.60 -8.28 2.52
CA LEU A 270 19.07 -6.92 2.33
C LEU A 270 20.12 -5.80 2.53
N LYS A 271 21.42 -6.14 2.67
CA LYS A 271 22.50 -5.19 2.98
C LYS A 271 22.24 -4.34 4.23
N ARG A 272 21.64 -4.93 5.26
CA ARG A 272 21.42 -4.32 6.59
C ARG A 272 22.25 -5.05 7.66
N PRO A 273 23.58 -4.89 7.65
CA PRO A 273 24.48 -5.72 8.46
C PRO A 273 24.26 -5.56 9.96
N VAL A 274 23.91 -4.36 10.44
CA VAL A 274 23.66 -4.12 11.87
C VAL A 274 22.54 -5.02 12.42
N ARG A 275 21.43 -5.18 11.68
CA ARG A 275 20.33 -6.05 12.09
C ARG A 275 20.69 -7.53 12.00
N GLY A 276 21.45 -7.90 10.95
CA GLY A 276 21.95 -9.26 10.79
C GLY A 276 22.88 -9.68 11.94
N VAL A 277 23.82 -8.82 12.34
CA VAL A 277 24.75 -9.08 13.45
C VAL A 277 24.00 -9.21 14.78
N ILE A 278 22.99 -8.37 15.02
CA ILE A 278 22.13 -8.51 16.21
C ILE A 278 21.45 -9.88 16.21
N TYR A 279 20.86 -10.31 15.10
CA TYR A 279 20.20 -11.63 15.02
C TYR A 279 21.20 -12.77 15.21
N ALA A 280 22.41 -12.67 14.67
CA ALA A 280 23.47 -13.65 14.86
C ALA A 280 23.95 -13.75 16.32
N LEU A 281 24.10 -12.62 17.02
CA LEU A 281 24.52 -12.59 18.43
C LEU A 281 23.45 -13.18 19.37
N PHE A 282 22.17 -13.03 19.02
CA PHE A 282 21.05 -13.56 19.78
C PHE A 282 20.55 -14.93 19.28
N CYS A 283 21.22 -15.57 18.31
CA CYS A 283 20.70 -16.80 17.67
C CYS A 283 20.47 -17.97 18.65
N TRP A 284 21.26 -18.04 19.72
CA TRP A 284 21.16 -19.04 20.78
C TRP A 284 19.93 -18.87 21.70
N THR A 285 19.26 -17.73 21.64
CA THR A 285 18.06 -17.46 22.46
C THR A 285 16.76 -17.97 21.83
N LEU A 286 16.82 -18.53 20.62
CA LEU A 286 15.67 -18.87 19.75
C LEU A 286 14.77 -17.67 19.35
N ILE A 287 15.01 -16.48 19.91
CA ILE A 287 14.29 -15.23 19.62
C ILE A 287 14.40 -14.83 18.14
N PRO A 288 15.60 -14.84 17.52
CA PRO A 288 15.73 -14.48 16.11
C PRO A 288 15.01 -15.45 15.17
N GLY A 289 14.85 -16.72 15.56
CA GLY A 289 14.12 -17.71 14.77
C GLY A 289 12.64 -17.37 14.65
N PHE A 290 12.02 -16.96 15.76
CA PHE A 290 10.62 -16.52 15.78
C PHE A 290 10.42 -15.20 15.04
N LEU A 291 11.31 -14.23 15.24
CA LEU A 291 11.27 -12.96 14.51
C LEU A 291 11.47 -13.17 13.01
N GLY A 292 12.36 -14.10 12.63
CA GLY A 292 12.60 -14.51 11.27
C GLY A 292 11.38 -15.17 10.62
N LEU A 293 10.71 -16.09 11.31
CA LEU A 293 9.47 -16.71 10.81
C LEU A 293 8.36 -15.67 10.58
N ARG A 294 8.20 -14.72 11.51
CA ARG A 294 7.29 -13.57 11.34
C ARG A 294 7.66 -12.72 10.13
N GLU A 295 8.94 -12.41 9.98
CA GLU A 295 9.44 -11.62 8.86
C GLU A 295 9.29 -12.36 7.53
N GLY A 296 9.48 -13.68 7.50
CA GLY A 296 9.22 -14.51 6.34
C GLY A 296 7.76 -14.45 5.89
N ILE A 297 6.81 -14.61 6.82
CA ILE A 297 5.38 -14.47 6.53
C ILE A 297 5.05 -13.04 6.08
N ARG A 298 5.63 -12.03 6.73
CA ARG A 298 5.46 -10.63 6.33
C ARG A 298 5.94 -10.39 4.91
N TYR A 299 7.18 -10.76 4.57
CA TYR A 299 7.73 -10.57 3.22
C TYR A 299 6.96 -11.36 2.17
N PHE A 300 6.48 -12.56 2.51
CA PHE A 300 5.63 -13.36 1.64
C PHE A 300 4.26 -12.71 1.36
N SER A 301 3.66 -12.08 2.37
CA SER A 301 2.37 -11.38 2.26
C SER A 301 2.47 -9.91 1.80
N MET A 302 3.68 -9.35 1.80
CA MET A 302 3.97 -7.98 1.37
C MET A 302 3.78 -7.83 -0.14
N THR A 303 3.23 -6.70 -0.56
CA THR A 303 3.12 -6.39 -2.00
C THR A 303 4.48 -6.00 -2.59
N THR A 304 4.66 -6.19 -3.90
CA THR A 304 5.92 -5.85 -4.60
C THR A 304 6.30 -4.38 -4.44
N ASP A 305 5.32 -3.48 -4.47
CA ASP A 305 5.54 -2.04 -4.26
C ASP A 305 6.01 -1.75 -2.84
N GLU A 306 5.38 -2.39 -1.85
CA GLU A 306 5.74 -2.19 -0.44
C GLU A 306 7.17 -2.67 -0.20
N PHE A 307 7.54 -3.85 -0.72
CA PHE A 307 8.90 -4.36 -0.63
C PHE A 307 9.89 -3.45 -1.38
N TYR A 308 9.47 -2.85 -2.50
CA TYR A 308 10.30 -1.91 -3.25
C TYR A 308 10.71 -0.71 -2.41
N TYR A 309 9.74 -0.01 -1.81
CA TYR A 309 10.02 1.18 -1.00
C TYR A 309 10.66 0.86 0.35
N ALA A 310 10.28 -0.25 0.98
CA ALA A 310 10.75 -0.58 2.33
C ALA A 310 12.17 -1.15 2.34
N ASP A 311 12.54 -1.95 1.33
CA ASP A 311 13.75 -2.78 1.37
C ASP A 311 14.57 -2.74 0.07
N TYR A 312 13.94 -2.78 -1.11
CA TYR A 312 14.66 -2.82 -2.39
C TYR A 312 15.45 -1.54 -2.69
N LEU A 313 14.82 -0.36 -2.51
CA LEU A 313 15.50 0.93 -2.70
C LEU A 313 16.68 1.09 -1.75
N HIS A 314 16.57 0.62 -0.52
CA HIS A 314 17.69 0.68 0.43
C HIS A 314 18.86 -0.25 0.02
N LYS A 315 18.57 -1.38 -0.62
CA LYS A 315 19.59 -2.34 -1.08
C LYS A 315 20.37 -1.86 -2.31
N TYR A 316 19.72 -1.07 -3.18
CA TYR A 316 20.24 -0.70 -4.50
C TYR A 316 20.38 0.82 -4.75
N GLY A 317 19.81 1.67 -3.89
CA GLY A 317 19.80 3.13 -4.03
C GLY A 317 20.87 3.83 -3.18
N ALA A 318 22.05 3.22 -3.05
CA ALA A 318 23.23 3.82 -2.41
C ALA A 318 24.21 4.31 -3.47
#